data_AF-A0A4Y2HWZ0-F1
#
_entry.id   AF-A0A4Y2HWZ0-F1
#
_cell.length_a   1.000
_cell.length_b   1.000
_cell.length_c   1.000
_cell.angle_alpha   90.00
_cell.angle_beta   90.00
_cell.angle_gamma   90.00
#
_symmetry.space_group_name_H-M   'P 1'
#
loop_
_entity.id
_entity.type
_entity.pdbx_description
1 polymer ?
#
loop_
_entity_poly.entity_id
_entity_poly.type
_entity_poly.pdbx_seq_one_letter_code
_entity_poly.pdbx_strand_id
1 'polypeptide(L)'
;CNCGPYGSCSFEYDIKRCNCKSFAVEKNGVCVDKGPSSSEGTTDSTTTSTIGSSTVQACDCGLGGSCQLDSSGEKICNCFSGYARYKGHCYECDCGSYGTCILESGIKRCTCDVNFAEKNGKCEYCSCGENSKFCRYNVLGEKECSCSSAYAQNRGYCEECNCGPYGSCSFEYDRKRCHCKSFAVEKNGVCVVMESTTLEGSTSTRTTVLTSTTQCKV
;
A
#
# COMPACT_ATOMS: atom_id res chain seq x y z
N CYS A 1 28.67 24.71 -3.27
CA CYS A 1 28.72 24.05 -1.96
C CYS A 1 29.50 22.75 -2.07
N ASN A 2 30.68 22.63 -1.46
CA ASN A 2 31.51 21.43 -1.58
C ASN A 2 31.30 20.52 -0.37
N CYS A 3 30.57 19.41 -0.53
CA CYS A 3 30.30 18.41 0.51
C CYS A 3 31.02 17.08 0.23
N GLY A 4 31.92 17.03 -0.76
CA GLY A 4 32.62 15.81 -1.17
C GLY A 4 31.74 14.84 -1.98
N PRO A 5 32.31 13.72 -2.45
CA PRO A 5 31.62 12.77 -3.34
C PRO A 5 30.52 11.96 -2.62
N TYR A 6 30.51 11.95 -1.29
CA TYR A 6 29.58 11.17 -0.47
C TYR A 6 28.49 12.01 0.21
N GLY A 7 28.39 13.29 -0.13
CA GLY A 7 27.43 14.22 0.47
C GLY A 7 26.60 14.98 -0.55
N SER A 8 25.33 15.23 -0.22
CA SER A 8 24.52 16.25 -0.89
C SER A 8 24.49 17.53 -0.05
N CYS A 9 24.37 18.69 -0.70
CA CYS A 9 24.31 19.97 0.00
C CYS A 9 22.88 20.49 0.08
N SER A 10 22.48 20.97 1.26
CA SER A 10 21.25 21.72 1.48
C SER A 10 21.53 23.06 2.16
N PHE A 11 20.69 24.05 1.88
CA PHE A 11 20.71 25.34 2.56
C PHE A 11 19.41 25.51 3.32
N GLU A 12 19.52 25.88 4.60
CA GLU A 12 18.38 26.16 5.46
C GLU A 12 18.67 27.47 6.19
N TYR A 13 17.86 28.51 5.93
CA TYR A 13 18.07 29.87 6.48
C TYR A 13 19.50 30.41 6.26
N ASP A 14 20.00 30.30 5.03
CA ASP A 14 21.37 30.67 4.63
C ASP A 14 22.50 29.90 5.34
N ILE A 15 22.17 28.86 6.12
CA ILE A 15 23.13 27.95 6.74
C ILE A 15 23.34 26.75 5.82
N LYS A 16 24.59 26.54 5.39
CA LYS A 16 25.01 25.36 4.63
C LYS A 16 25.02 24.12 5.52
N ARG A 17 24.37 23.04 5.07
CA ARG A 17 24.46 21.68 5.66
C ARG A 17 24.87 20.65 4.62
N CYS A 18 25.69 19.68 5.02
CA CYS A 18 26.07 18.55 4.19
C CYS A 18 25.36 17.29 4.69
N ASN A 19 24.49 16.70 3.86
CA ASN A 19 23.82 15.45 4.17
C ASN A 19 24.66 14.30 3.64
N CYS A 20 25.36 13.61 4.53
CA CYS A 20 26.22 12.49 4.17
C CYS A 20 25.42 11.20 3.97
N LYS A 21 25.86 10.37 3.01
CA LYS A 21 25.35 9.00 2.84
C LYS A 21 25.62 8.16 4.10
N SER A 22 24.84 7.10 4.32
CA SER A 22 24.86 6.27 5.54
C SER A 22 26.24 5.71 5.93
N PHE A 23 27.10 5.42 4.95
CA PHE A 23 28.47 4.92 5.14
C PHE A 23 29.54 6.02 5.31
N ALA A 24 29.17 7.30 5.19
CA ALA A 24 30.07 8.43 5.32
C ALA A 24 29.79 9.22 6.63
N VAL A 25 30.76 10.03 7.04
CA VAL A 25 30.65 10.95 8.18
C VAL A 25 31.09 12.35 7.76
N GLU A 26 30.45 13.39 8.31
CA GLU A 26 30.86 14.77 8.06
C GLU A 26 32.11 15.10 8.89
N LYS A 27 33.17 15.53 8.20
CA LYS A 27 34.39 16.04 8.82
C LYS A 27 34.78 17.36 8.15
N ASN A 28 34.83 18.43 8.94
CA ASN A 28 35.14 19.79 8.46
C ASN A 28 34.24 20.26 7.29
N GLY A 29 32.94 19.96 7.33
CA GLY A 29 32.00 20.40 6.29
C GLY A 29 32.06 19.61 4.98
N VAL A 30 32.66 18.41 5.00
CA VAL A 30 32.79 17.49 3.86
C VAL A 30 32.49 16.05 4.31
N CYS A 31 31.75 15.29 3.50
CA CYS A 31 31.45 13.90 3.77
C CYS A 31 32.61 12.99 3.34
N VAL A 32 33.19 12.26 4.29
CA VAL A 32 34.28 11.31 4.08
C VAL A 32 33.83 9.88 4.43
N ASP A 33 34.38 8.88 3.75
CA ASP A 33 34.09 7.47 4.02
C ASP A 33 34.48 7.11 5.47
N LYS A 34 33.63 6.36 6.19
CA LYS A 34 33.94 5.89 7.55
C LYS A 34 35.09 4.88 7.57
N GLY A 35 35.43 4.29 6.42
CA GLY A 35 36.46 3.26 6.32
C GLY A 35 36.10 1.98 7.09
N PRO A 36 36.78 0.85 6.83
CA PRO A 36 36.69 -0.32 7.69
C PRO A 36 37.31 0.05 9.03
N SER A 37 36.50 0.04 10.08
CA SER A 37 36.90 0.30 11.46
C SER A 37 38.02 -0.66 11.88
N SER A 38 39.26 -0.22 11.68
CA SER A 38 40.46 -0.76 12.33
C SER A 38 40.57 -0.03 13.67
N SER A 39 40.40 -0.80 14.73
CA SER A 39 40.60 -0.37 16.10
C SER A 39 42.09 -0.14 16.35
N GLU A 40 42.59 1.06 16.06
CA GLU A 40 43.86 1.54 16.60
C GLU A 40 43.60 2.52 17.74
N GLY A 41 44.02 2.09 18.93
CA GLY A 41 43.86 2.82 20.17
C GLY A 41 44.71 4.08 20.21
N THR A 42 44.11 5.16 20.69
CA THR A 42 44.87 6.28 21.23
C THR A 42 44.63 6.29 22.73
N THR A 43 45.70 6.02 23.47
CA THR A 43 45.83 6.15 24.91
C THR A 43 45.59 7.60 25.31
N ASP A 44 44.56 7.84 26.11
CA ASP A 44 44.63 8.88 27.13
C ASP A 44 43.86 8.48 28.38
N SER A 45 44.46 8.82 29.51
CA SER A 45 44.24 8.22 30.82
C SER A 45 42.86 8.53 31.41
N THR A 46 42.09 7.48 31.69
CA THR A 46 41.08 7.51 32.76
C THR A 46 41.09 6.16 33.47
N THR A 47 41.59 6.20 34.70
CA THR A 47 41.31 5.31 35.84
C THR A 47 40.63 3.98 35.53
N THR A 48 41.41 2.92 35.65
CA THR A 48 41.01 1.51 35.71
C THR A 48 39.99 1.29 36.83
N SER A 49 38.71 1.25 36.48
CA SER A 49 37.67 0.59 37.27
C SER A 49 37.31 -0.70 36.56
N THR A 50 37.83 -1.80 37.10
CA THR A 50 37.34 -3.16 36.88
C THR A 50 35.88 -3.23 37.34
N ILE A 51 34.95 -2.88 36.46
CA ILE A 51 33.51 -3.11 36.64
C ILE A 51 33.11 -4.14 35.61
N GLY A 52 32.48 -5.20 36.12
CA GLY A 52 32.21 -6.45 35.42
C GLY A 52 31.68 -6.29 34.00
N SER A 53 32.15 -7.20 33.15
CA SER A 53 31.66 -7.54 31.82
C SER A 53 30.20 -8.05 31.86
N SER A 54 29.29 -7.22 32.35
CA SER A 54 27.86 -7.53 32.50
C SER A 54 26.96 -6.36 32.10
N THR A 55 27.51 -5.17 31.79
CA THR A 55 26.75 -3.97 31.40
C THR A 55 26.75 -3.67 29.90
N VAL A 56 27.66 -4.24 29.11
CA VAL A 56 27.69 -4.02 27.64
C VAL A 56 26.49 -4.69 26.95
N GLN A 57 25.86 -5.69 27.58
CA GLN A 57 24.63 -6.31 27.07
C GLN A 57 23.35 -5.53 27.43
N ALA A 58 23.44 -4.49 28.28
CA ALA A 58 22.26 -3.80 28.80
C ALA A 58 21.58 -2.87 27.78
N CYS A 59 22.31 -2.38 26.77
CA CYS A 59 21.82 -1.40 25.82
C CYS A 59 21.95 -1.86 24.36
N ASP A 60 21.35 -3.01 24.03
CA ASP A 60 21.22 -3.48 22.66
C ASP A 60 19.83 -3.19 22.09
N CYS A 61 19.77 -2.34 21.07
CA CYS A 61 18.56 -2.01 20.31
C CYS A 61 18.51 -2.69 18.94
N GLY A 62 19.43 -3.60 18.63
CA GLY A 62 19.57 -4.16 17.29
C GLY A 62 20.11 -3.16 16.27
N LEU A 63 20.05 -3.53 15.00
CA LEU A 63 20.48 -2.69 13.89
C LEU A 63 19.48 -1.53 13.68
N GLY A 64 20.00 -0.38 13.25
CA GLY A 64 19.17 0.74 12.84
C GLY A 64 18.50 1.52 13.97
N GLY A 65 19.11 1.56 15.15
CA GLY A 65 18.69 2.47 16.22
C GLY A 65 19.84 2.88 17.12
N SER A 66 19.61 3.94 17.89
CA SER A 66 20.47 4.32 19.01
C SER A 66 19.86 3.85 20.33
N CYS A 67 20.73 3.51 21.29
CA CYS A 67 20.34 3.06 22.62
C CYS A 67 20.75 4.07 23.67
N GLN A 68 19.84 4.35 24.61
CA GLN A 68 20.09 5.15 25.80
C GLN A 68 19.46 4.45 27.01
N LEU A 69 20.06 4.58 28.19
CA LEU A 69 19.45 4.13 29.44
C LEU A 69 18.82 5.33 30.13
N ASP A 70 17.61 5.17 30.68
CA ASP A 70 17.01 6.18 31.53
C ASP A 70 17.57 6.15 32.96
N SER A 71 17.07 7.03 33.84
CA SER A 71 17.52 7.11 35.23
C SER A 71 17.21 5.86 36.06
N SER A 72 16.31 4.98 35.59
CA SER A 72 15.99 3.69 36.22
C SER A 72 16.86 2.55 35.70
N GLY A 73 17.65 2.79 34.65
CA GLY A 73 18.43 1.75 33.97
C GLY A 73 17.65 1.00 32.91
N GLU A 74 16.42 1.41 32.59
CA GLU A 74 15.62 0.85 31.51
C GLU A 74 16.10 1.36 30.15
N LYS A 75 16.12 0.47 29.15
CA LYS A 75 16.61 0.82 27.82
C LYS A 75 15.55 1.54 26.98
N ILE A 76 15.97 2.65 26.39
CA ILE A 76 15.24 3.45 25.41
C ILE A 76 15.90 3.28 24.05
N CYS A 77 15.16 2.71 23.10
CA CYS A 77 15.59 2.52 21.72
C CYS A 77 14.94 3.56 20.80
N ASN A 78 15.78 4.38 20.17
CA ASN A 78 15.36 5.34 19.15
C ASN A 78 15.74 4.78 17.77
N CYS A 79 14.76 4.27 17.03
CA CYS A 79 15.00 3.70 15.71
C CYS A 79 15.20 4.78 14.65
N PHE A 80 16.14 4.56 13.74
CA PHE A 80 16.38 5.42 12.58
C PHE A 80 15.26 5.27 11.54
N SER A 81 15.22 6.20 10.57
CA SER A 81 14.27 6.11 9.45
C SER A 81 14.42 4.77 8.72
N GLY A 82 13.28 4.14 8.39
CA GLY A 82 13.24 2.80 7.81
C GLY A 82 13.34 1.66 8.83
N TYR A 83 13.31 1.95 10.14
CA TYR A 83 13.26 0.96 11.21
C TYR A 83 12.09 1.24 12.16
N ALA A 84 11.52 0.18 12.73
CA ALA A 84 10.44 0.26 13.72
C ALA A 84 10.77 -0.54 14.98
N ARG A 85 10.28 -0.06 16.12
CA ARG A 85 10.49 -0.70 17.42
C ARG A 85 9.54 -1.89 17.58
N TYR A 86 10.08 -3.07 17.84
CA TYR A 86 9.33 -4.27 18.20
C TYR A 86 10.07 -5.04 19.30
N LYS A 87 9.37 -5.45 20.36
CA LYS A 87 9.97 -6.17 21.52
C LYS A 87 11.25 -5.55 22.08
N GLY A 88 11.34 -4.21 22.08
CA GLY A 88 12.52 -3.50 22.61
C GLY A 88 13.75 -3.49 21.70
N HIS A 89 13.61 -3.84 20.42
CA HIS A 89 14.65 -3.72 19.40
C HIS A 89 14.10 -3.01 18.16
N CYS A 90 14.99 -2.46 17.35
CA CYS A 90 14.71 -1.87 16.05
C CYS A 90 14.85 -2.95 14.98
N TYR A 91 13.86 -3.03 14.10
CA TYR A 91 13.83 -3.94 12.97
C TYR A 91 13.56 -3.17 11.70
N GLU A 92 14.10 -3.65 10.59
CA GLU A 92 13.87 -3.05 9.28
C GLU A 92 12.37 -2.99 8.98
N CYS A 93 11.92 -1.80 8.61
CA CYS A 93 10.54 -1.44 8.37
C CYS A 93 10.50 -0.31 7.33
N ASP A 94 10.81 -0.65 6.08
CA ASP A 94 10.85 0.31 4.97
C ASP A 94 9.60 0.21 4.08
N CYS A 95 8.65 1.12 4.22
CA CYS A 95 7.49 1.23 3.34
C CYS A 95 7.72 2.17 2.14
N GLY A 96 8.94 2.69 1.95
CA GLY A 96 9.24 3.75 0.99
C GLY A 96 8.86 5.14 1.50
N SER A 97 9.04 6.15 0.65
CA SER A 97 8.89 7.57 0.99
C SER A 97 7.44 8.04 1.17
N TYR A 98 6.47 7.23 0.80
CA TYR A 98 5.04 7.55 0.80
C TYR A 98 4.24 6.64 1.74
N GLY A 99 4.90 6.15 2.78
CA GLY A 99 4.30 5.21 3.71
C GLY A 99 4.91 5.29 5.10
N THR A 100 4.05 5.14 6.10
CA THR A 100 4.48 4.89 7.47
C THR A 100 4.53 3.40 7.72
N CYS A 101 5.60 2.93 8.36
CA CYS A 101 5.80 1.52 8.67
C CYS A 101 5.58 1.24 10.15
N ILE A 102 4.80 0.20 10.46
CA ILE A 102 4.64 -0.32 11.82
C ILE A 102 4.86 -1.83 11.83
N LEU A 103 5.29 -2.35 12.99
CA LEU A 103 5.41 -3.79 13.23
C LEU A 103 4.35 -4.25 14.23
N GLU A 104 3.31 -4.90 13.73
CA GLU A 104 2.28 -5.52 14.57
C GLU A 104 2.59 -7.00 14.70
N SER A 105 2.85 -7.46 15.93
CA SER A 105 3.22 -8.87 16.19
C SER A 105 4.43 -9.35 15.37
N GLY A 106 5.34 -8.44 15.03
CA GLY A 106 6.53 -8.71 14.21
C GLY A 106 6.26 -8.75 12.71
N ILE A 107 5.01 -8.50 12.29
CA ILE A 107 4.61 -8.41 10.89
C ILE A 107 4.62 -6.95 10.48
N LYS A 108 5.36 -6.67 9.41
CA LYS A 108 5.41 -5.35 8.78
C LYS A 108 4.05 -4.98 8.22
N ARG A 109 3.58 -3.77 8.54
CA ARG A 109 2.41 -3.15 7.94
C ARG A 109 2.74 -1.75 7.45
N CYS A 110 2.35 -1.47 6.21
CA CYS A 110 2.50 -0.17 5.60
C CYS A 110 1.17 0.57 5.57
N THR A 111 1.16 1.77 6.14
CA THR A 111 0.08 2.74 5.94
C THR A 111 0.56 3.73 4.89
N CYS A 112 0.00 3.67 3.68
CA CYS A 112 0.41 4.51 2.57
C CYS A 112 -0.35 5.85 2.54
N ASP A 113 0.30 6.87 1.98
CA ASP A 113 -0.30 8.19 1.74
C ASP A 113 -1.45 8.12 0.72
N VAL A 114 -2.21 9.22 0.61
CA VAL A 114 -3.30 9.34 -0.37
C VAL A 114 -2.78 9.12 -1.79
N ASN A 115 -3.48 8.28 -2.57
CA ASN A 115 -3.08 7.81 -3.91
C ASN A 115 -1.88 6.87 -3.94
N PHE A 116 -1.47 6.31 -2.81
CA PHE A 116 -0.49 5.23 -2.75
C PHE A 116 -1.13 3.98 -2.15
N ALA A 117 -0.68 2.81 -2.60
CA ALA A 117 -1.11 1.53 -2.08
C ALA A 117 0.08 0.60 -1.92
N GLU A 118 -0.03 -0.34 -0.98
CA GLU A 118 1.03 -1.31 -0.75
C GLU A 118 1.15 -2.27 -1.95
N LYS A 119 2.36 -2.38 -2.49
CA LYS A 119 2.76 -3.35 -3.49
C LYS A 119 4.12 -3.90 -3.08
N ASN A 120 4.21 -5.23 -2.95
CA ASN A 120 5.45 -5.92 -2.54
C ASN A 120 6.09 -5.33 -1.26
N GLY A 121 5.27 -4.96 -0.28
CA GLY A 121 5.75 -4.40 1.00
C GLY A 121 6.25 -2.96 0.94
N LYS A 122 6.00 -2.22 -0.15
CA LYS A 122 6.29 -0.78 -0.26
C LYS A 122 5.07 -0.02 -0.77
N CYS A 123 4.97 1.25 -0.43
CA CYS A 123 3.93 2.13 -0.93
C CYS A 123 4.30 2.64 -2.32
N GLU A 124 3.53 2.21 -3.31
CA GLU A 124 3.66 2.64 -4.71
C GLU A 124 2.44 3.44 -5.14
N TYR A 125 2.65 4.35 -6.09
CA TYR A 125 1.57 5.18 -6.61
C TYR A 125 0.45 4.31 -7.18
N CYS A 126 -0.77 4.53 -6.72
CA CYS A 126 -1.96 3.79 -7.10
C CYS A 126 -3.09 4.79 -7.35
N SER A 127 -3.31 5.10 -8.63
CA SER A 127 -4.46 5.89 -9.08
C SER A 127 -5.22 5.15 -10.16
N CYS A 128 -6.54 5.16 -10.01
CA CYS A 128 -7.53 4.64 -10.95
C CYS A 128 -8.23 5.75 -11.74
N GLY A 129 -7.73 7.00 -11.64
CA GLY A 129 -8.34 8.17 -12.26
C GLY A 129 -9.53 8.72 -11.48
N GLU A 130 -10.25 9.64 -12.12
CA GLU A 130 -11.48 10.23 -11.59
C GLU A 130 -12.56 9.17 -11.37
N ASN A 131 -13.53 9.48 -10.51
CA ASN A 131 -14.63 8.57 -10.16
C ASN A 131 -14.19 7.23 -9.54
N SER A 132 -12.95 7.15 -9.06
CA SER A 132 -12.48 6.07 -8.20
C SER A 132 -12.68 6.42 -6.72
N LYS A 133 -13.04 5.42 -5.93
CA LYS A 133 -13.18 5.51 -4.47
C LYS A 133 -11.92 5.05 -3.76
N PHE A 134 -11.30 3.98 -4.26
CA PHE A 134 -10.00 3.51 -3.79
C PHE A 134 -9.26 2.73 -4.90
N CYS A 135 -7.94 2.65 -4.74
CA CYS A 135 -7.03 1.87 -5.58
C CYS A 135 -6.23 0.93 -4.66
N ARG A 136 -6.08 -0.33 -5.07
CA ARG A 136 -5.17 -1.29 -4.42
C ARG A 136 -4.49 -2.16 -5.47
N TYR A 137 -3.47 -2.92 -5.07
CA TYR A 137 -2.87 -3.93 -5.92
C TYR A 137 -3.40 -5.32 -5.57
N ASN A 138 -3.69 -6.13 -6.59
CA ASN A 138 -4.01 -7.55 -6.42
C ASN A 138 -2.72 -8.37 -6.21
N VAL A 139 -2.87 -9.69 -6.01
CA VAL A 139 -1.72 -10.61 -5.80
C VAL A 139 -0.79 -10.72 -7.01
N LEU A 140 -1.25 -10.33 -8.21
CA LEU A 140 -0.45 -10.28 -9.44
C LEU A 140 0.26 -8.92 -9.62
N GLY A 141 0.00 -7.96 -8.71
CA GLY A 141 0.54 -6.60 -8.78
C GLY A 141 -0.18 -5.69 -9.78
N GLU A 142 -1.36 -6.07 -10.24
CA GLU A 142 -2.23 -5.26 -11.08
C GLU A 142 -3.13 -4.38 -10.21
N LYS A 143 -3.52 -3.21 -10.73
CA LYS A 143 -4.44 -2.31 -10.03
C LYS A 143 -5.83 -2.94 -9.95
N GLU A 144 -6.44 -2.85 -8.79
CA GLU A 144 -7.85 -3.13 -8.54
C GLU A 144 -8.50 -1.84 -8.03
N CYS A 145 -9.54 -1.42 -8.72
CA CYS A 145 -10.18 -0.13 -8.56
C CYS A 145 -11.61 -0.34 -8.07
N SER A 146 -11.98 0.37 -7.02
CA SER A 146 -13.39 0.54 -6.68
C SER A 146 -13.89 1.83 -7.29
N CYS A 147 -14.86 1.72 -8.19
CA CYS A 147 -15.40 2.85 -8.92
C CYS A 147 -16.71 3.37 -8.31
N SER A 148 -17.02 4.62 -8.60
CA SER A 148 -18.30 5.25 -8.30
C SER A 148 -19.44 4.59 -9.09
N SER A 149 -20.67 4.85 -8.66
CA SER A 149 -21.86 4.38 -9.39
C SER A 149 -21.82 4.85 -10.84
N ALA A 150 -22.22 3.99 -11.77
CA ALA A 150 -22.14 4.20 -13.22
C ALA A 150 -20.71 4.23 -13.80
N TYR A 151 -19.70 3.81 -13.05
CA TYR A 151 -18.35 3.56 -13.55
C TYR A 151 -17.93 2.12 -13.25
N ALA A 152 -17.08 1.55 -14.09
CA ALA A 152 -16.51 0.23 -13.87
C ALA A 152 -15.01 0.23 -14.23
N GLN A 153 -14.27 -0.69 -13.62
CA GLN A 153 -12.85 -0.81 -13.91
C GLN A 153 -12.64 -1.32 -15.35
N ASN A 154 -11.83 -0.60 -16.12
CA ASN A 154 -11.28 -1.02 -17.40
C ASN A 154 -9.79 -0.70 -17.45
N ARG A 155 -8.94 -1.67 -17.81
CA ARG A 155 -7.46 -1.53 -17.87
C ARG A 155 -6.79 -0.81 -16.69
N GLY A 156 -7.34 -0.96 -15.48
CA GLY A 156 -6.79 -0.32 -14.26
C GLY A 156 -7.24 1.12 -14.02
N TYR A 157 -8.28 1.58 -14.72
CA TYR A 157 -8.92 2.89 -14.55
C TYR A 157 -10.43 2.74 -14.39
N CYS A 158 -11.09 3.72 -13.78
CA CYS A 158 -12.55 3.78 -13.73
C CYS A 158 -13.08 4.50 -14.98
N GLU A 159 -13.76 3.76 -15.84
CA GLU A 159 -14.37 4.28 -17.06
C GLU A 159 -15.90 4.28 -16.95
N GLU A 160 -16.55 5.22 -17.65
CA GLU A 160 -18.01 5.34 -17.64
C GLU A 160 -18.65 4.04 -18.12
N CYS A 161 -19.56 3.51 -17.30
CA CYS A 161 -20.20 2.23 -17.49
C CYS A 161 -21.65 2.30 -16.98
N ASN A 162 -22.49 3.01 -17.72
CA ASN A 162 -23.88 3.23 -17.35
C ASN A 162 -24.84 2.28 -18.09
N CYS A 163 -25.38 1.27 -17.41
CA CYS A 163 -26.38 0.34 -17.96
C CYS A 163 -27.82 0.65 -17.51
N GLY A 164 -28.06 1.84 -16.93
CA GLY A 164 -29.35 2.21 -16.35
C GLY A 164 -29.64 1.49 -15.01
N PRO A 165 -30.80 1.76 -14.41
CA PRO A 165 -31.14 1.28 -13.05
C PRO A 165 -31.42 -0.23 -12.97
N TYR A 166 -31.61 -0.89 -14.11
CA TYR A 166 -31.98 -2.30 -14.21
C TYR A 166 -30.82 -3.20 -14.65
N GLY A 167 -29.58 -2.69 -14.68
CA GLY A 167 -28.41 -3.49 -15.03
C GLY A 167 -27.18 -3.15 -14.21
N SER A 168 -26.30 -4.15 -14.04
CA SER A 168 -24.91 -3.90 -13.66
C SER A 168 -24.05 -3.77 -14.92
N CYS A 169 -22.87 -3.14 -14.78
CA CYS A 169 -21.99 -2.84 -15.89
C CYS A 169 -20.58 -3.38 -15.63
N SER A 170 -19.93 -3.88 -16.68
CA SER A 170 -18.56 -4.37 -16.65
C SER A 170 -17.91 -4.19 -18.02
N PHE A 171 -16.58 -4.27 -18.11
CA PHE A 171 -15.85 -4.32 -19.37
C PHE A 171 -15.33 -5.72 -19.62
N GLU A 172 -15.50 -6.20 -20.85
CA GLU A 172 -14.93 -7.45 -21.34
C GLU A 172 -14.21 -7.13 -22.66
N TYR A 173 -12.88 -7.31 -22.69
CA TYR A 173 -12.03 -6.91 -23.83
C TYR A 173 -12.27 -5.44 -24.26
N ASP A 174 -12.29 -4.52 -23.28
CA ASP A 174 -12.54 -3.08 -23.48
C ASP A 174 -13.91 -2.73 -24.04
N ARG A 175 -14.83 -3.70 -24.08
CA ARG A 175 -16.20 -3.49 -24.52
C ARG A 175 -17.11 -3.51 -23.31
N LYS A 176 -17.88 -2.44 -23.17
CA LYS A 176 -18.96 -2.34 -22.18
C LYS A 176 -19.94 -3.50 -22.36
N ARG A 177 -20.25 -4.18 -21.26
CA ARG A 177 -21.23 -5.26 -21.12
C ARG A 177 -22.24 -4.89 -20.04
N CYS A 178 -23.52 -4.92 -20.39
CA CYS A 178 -24.61 -4.77 -19.45
C CYS A 178 -25.17 -6.13 -19.02
N HIS A 179 -25.29 -6.33 -17.71
CA HIS A 179 -25.95 -7.50 -17.15
C HIS A 179 -27.30 -7.06 -16.61
N CYS A 180 -28.33 -7.21 -17.44
CA CYS A 180 -29.68 -6.80 -17.08
C CYS A 180 -30.33 -7.76 -16.09
N LYS A 181 -31.19 -7.22 -15.21
CA LYS A 181 -32.09 -8.02 -14.38
C LYS A 181 -33.03 -8.84 -15.27
N SER A 182 -33.56 -9.94 -14.73
CA SER A 182 -34.38 -10.92 -15.48
C SER A 182 -35.61 -10.34 -16.18
N PHE A 183 -36.15 -9.20 -15.73
CA PHE A 183 -37.30 -8.52 -16.32
C PHE A 183 -36.93 -7.37 -17.27
N ALA A 184 -35.63 -7.15 -17.50
CA ALA A 184 -35.12 -6.09 -18.36
C ALA A 184 -34.31 -6.66 -19.53
N VAL A 185 -34.29 -5.93 -20.64
CA VAL A 185 -33.49 -6.24 -21.83
C VAL A 185 -32.57 -5.08 -22.17
N GLU A 186 -31.40 -5.39 -22.73
CA GLU A 186 -30.49 -4.37 -23.21
C GLU A 186 -31.01 -3.77 -24.52
N LYS A 187 -31.22 -2.45 -24.53
CA LYS A 187 -31.58 -1.67 -25.72
C LYS A 187 -30.69 -0.43 -25.77
N ASN A 188 -29.94 -0.26 -26.86
CA ASN A 188 -28.98 0.84 -27.05
C ASN A 188 -27.96 0.97 -25.90
N GLY A 189 -27.47 -0.15 -25.36
CA GLY A 189 -26.44 -0.15 -24.31
C GLY A 189 -26.96 0.19 -22.91
N VAL A 190 -28.27 0.13 -22.68
CA VAL A 190 -28.95 0.37 -21.39
C VAL A 190 -30.02 -0.69 -21.16
N CYS A 191 -30.19 -1.15 -19.92
CA CYS A 191 -31.22 -2.11 -19.54
C CYS A 191 -32.56 -1.40 -19.33
N VAL A 192 -33.58 -1.78 -20.10
CA VAL A 192 -34.96 -1.26 -20.02
C VAL A 192 -35.93 -2.40 -19.74
N VAL A 193 -37.03 -2.12 -19.04
CA VAL A 193 -38.05 -3.13 -18.69
C VAL A 193 -38.67 -3.69 -19.97
N MET A 194 -38.87 -5.01 -20.01
CA MET A 194 -39.71 -5.61 -21.06
C MET A 194 -41.14 -5.14 -20.85
N GLU A 195 -41.63 -4.24 -21.70
CA GLU A 195 -43.06 -4.00 -21.79
C GLU A 195 -43.69 -5.32 -22.27
N SER A 196 -44.36 -6.01 -21.34
CA SER A 196 -45.29 -7.06 -21.72
C SER A 196 -46.28 -6.39 -22.65
N THR A 197 -46.23 -6.71 -23.94
CA THR A 197 -47.36 -6.47 -24.82
C THR A 197 -48.50 -7.32 -24.28
N THR A 198 -49.25 -6.77 -23.32
CA THR A 198 -50.62 -7.19 -23.09
C THR A 198 -51.30 -6.95 -24.43
N LEU A 199 -51.54 -8.06 -25.14
CA LEU A 199 -52.41 -8.11 -26.29
C LEU A 199 -53.78 -7.62 -25.79
N GLU A 200 -54.03 -6.31 -25.86
CA GLU A 200 -55.36 -5.75 -25.67
C GLU A 200 -56.22 -6.27 -26.83
N GLY A 201 -56.93 -7.35 -26.58
CA GLY A 201 -57.89 -7.91 -27.54
C GLY A 201 -57.85 -9.42 -27.68
N SER A 202 -58.11 -10.16 -26.60
CA SER A 202 -58.85 -11.43 -26.71
C SER A 202 -59.40 -11.83 -25.35
N THR A 203 -60.57 -11.28 -25.05
CA THR A 203 -61.59 -12.02 -24.30
C THR A 203 -61.86 -13.33 -25.02
N SER A 204 -61.28 -14.43 -24.55
CA SER A 204 -61.83 -15.76 -24.83
C SER A 204 -61.78 -16.62 -23.58
N THR A 205 -62.95 -16.72 -22.99
CA THR A 205 -63.35 -17.54 -21.88
C THR A 205 -63.20 -19.03 -22.23
N ARG A 206 -62.65 -19.82 -21.28
CA ARG A 206 -62.68 -21.31 -21.19
C ARG A 206 -61.98 -22.08 -22.32
N THR A 207 -61.11 -23.05 -22.01
CA THR A 207 -61.57 -24.38 -21.57
C THR A 207 -60.43 -25.18 -20.93
N THR A 208 -60.74 -25.82 -19.81
CA THR A 208 -60.01 -26.89 -19.11
C THR A 208 -59.69 -28.05 -20.04
N VAL A 209 -58.44 -28.55 -20.09
CA VAL A 209 -58.14 -29.99 -20.12
C VAL A 209 -56.80 -30.25 -19.42
N LEU A 210 -56.90 -30.97 -18.31
CA LEU A 210 -55.84 -31.73 -17.66
C LEU A 210 -55.60 -33.02 -18.48
N THR A 211 -54.35 -33.38 -18.76
CA THR A 211 -53.72 -34.72 -18.56
C THR A 211 -52.68 -35.15 -19.61
N SER A 212 -51.53 -35.57 -19.04
CA SER A 212 -50.79 -36.81 -19.29
C SER A 212 -49.96 -37.04 -20.55
N THR A 213 -48.64 -37.04 -20.32
CA THR A 213 -47.62 -38.04 -20.70
C THR A 213 -47.56 -38.53 -22.15
N THR A 214 -46.39 -38.36 -22.77
CA THR A 214 -45.78 -39.47 -23.53
C THR A 214 -44.25 -39.38 -23.53
N GLN A 215 -43.66 -40.56 -23.48
CA GLN A 215 -42.27 -40.93 -23.24
C GLN A 215 -41.30 -40.47 -24.34
N CYS A 216 -40.07 -40.12 -23.92
CA CYS A 216 -38.88 -40.20 -24.78
C CYS A 216 -38.58 -41.66 -25.08
N LYS A 217 -38.40 -41.99 -26.36
CA LYS A 217 -37.89 -43.29 -26.81
C LYS A 217 -36.55 -43.07 -27.50
N VAL A 218 -35.54 -43.81 -27.04
CA VAL A 218 -34.26 -44.07 -27.72
C VAL A 218 -34.47 -45.21 -28.70
#